data_AF-A0A936CH16-F1
#
_entry.id   AF-A0A936CH16-F1
#
_cell.length_a   1.000
_cell.length_b   1.000
_cell.length_c   1.000
_cell.angle_alpha   90.00
_cell.angle_beta   90.00
_cell.angle_gamma   90.00
#
_symmetry.space_group_name_H-M   'P 1'
#
loop_
_entity.id
_entity.type
_entity.pdbx_description
1 polymer ?
#
loop_
_entity_poly.entity_id
_entity_poly.type
_entity_poly.pdbx_seq_one_letter_code
_entity_poly.pdbx_strand_id
1 'polypeptide(L)'
;PPKTWYEMVGVIDALLNKAELPCGYATSWPSWVLLENSSAWHNLEFATKGNGLGGLDTKLVFNTHVMMRHIGTLSSWAKAGYFTYTGRGDEAEAMFKRGECGLLTASSATYAELQRDGKLDFGVAGFPYYDDVKGAPQNTLIGGAALWVMGGHKADEYRATAKFFSFLKRPEVQAAWHQKTGYVPTTTAAYELTKKQGFYAQRPGHEIAIGQLLLKNPTADSKGIRLGFFPQIRALIEEELELVWAQKKTSKDALDSAAARGNEILRRFEAAAGPVAPAERPGRQERRRERAGAAGR
;
A
#
# COMPACT_ATOMS: atom_id res chain seq x y z
N PRO A 1 -15.25 16.20 0.36
CA PRO A 1 -13.82 15.88 0.59
C PRO A 1 -13.04 16.12 -0.71
N PRO A 2 -11.79 16.59 -0.65
CA PRO A 2 -10.99 16.93 -1.84
C PRO A 2 -10.67 15.67 -2.64
N LYS A 3 -10.91 15.71 -3.96
CA LYS A 3 -10.57 14.61 -4.89
C LYS A 3 -9.14 14.69 -5.41
N THR A 4 -8.59 15.90 -5.45
CA THR A 4 -7.25 16.16 -5.99
C THR A 4 -6.34 16.76 -4.95
N TRP A 5 -5.03 16.58 -5.14
CA TRP A 5 -4.03 17.27 -4.31
C TRP A 5 -4.11 18.79 -4.42
N TYR A 6 -4.69 19.33 -5.51
CA TYR A 6 -4.93 20.77 -5.66
C TYR A 6 -6.08 21.25 -4.79
N GLU A 7 -7.19 20.50 -4.74
CA GLU A 7 -8.34 20.82 -3.89
C GLU A 7 -8.02 20.73 -2.39
N MET A 8 -7.06 19.90 -1.99
CA MET A 8 -6.62 19.76 -0.60
C MET A 8 -6.23 21.10 0.02
N VAL A 9 -5.60 22.00 -0.73
CA VAL A 9 -5.10 23.30 -0.21
C VAL A 9 -6.23 24.12 0.41
N GLY A 10 -7.34 24.28 -0.31
CA GLY A 10 -8.48 25.06 0.18
C GLY A 10 -9.19 24.40 1.37
N VAL A 11 -9.18 23.06 1.42
CA VAL A 11 -9.76 22.32 2.55
C VAL A 11 -8.87 22.43 3.79
N ILE A 12 -7.56 22.26 3.64
CA ILE A 12 -6.57 22.43 4.71
C ILE A 12 -6.63 23.87 5.25
N ASP A 13 -6.68 24.86 4.38
CA ASP A 13 -6.79 26.27 4.78
C ASP A 13 -8.05 26.52 5.62
N ALA A 14 -9.20 25.98 5.21
CA ALA A 14 -10.42 26.08 6.00
C ALA A 14 -10.31 25.38 7.36
N LEU A 15 -9.66 24.21 7.43
CA LEU A 15 -9.47 23.46 8.67
C LEU A 15 -8.56 24.21 9.66
N LEU A 16 -7.48 24.82 9.16
CA LEU A 16 -6.54 25.57 9.98
C LEU A 16 -7.09 26.93 10.40
N ASN A 17 -7.69 27.68 9.48
CA ASN A 17 -8.01 29.10 9.69
C ASN A 17 -9.47 29.37 10.08
N LYS A 18 -10.40 28.46 9.77
CA LYS A 18 -11.83 28.62 10.13
C LYS A 18 -12.24 27.68 11.26
N ALA A 19 -11.76 26.44 11.22
CA ALA A 19 -12.00 25.47 12.29
C ALA A 19 -10.93 25.50 13.38
N GLU A 20 -9.86 26.28 13.20
CA GLU A 20 -8.78 26.49 14.17
C GLU A 20 -8.13 25.18 14.65
N LEU A 21 -8.07 24.17 13.78
CA LEU A 21 -7.45 22.90 14.11
C LEU A 21 -5.91 23.04 14.17
N PRO A 22 -5.24 22.39 15.13
CA PRO A 22 -3.77 22.42 15.23
C PRO A 22 -3.04 21.83 14.02
N CYS A 23 -3.68 20.88 13.32
CA CYS A 23 -3.12 20.20 12.15
C CYS A 23 -4.12 20.19 11.01
N GLY A 24 -3.66 20.57 9.82
CA GLY A 24 -4.46 20.57 8.61
C GLY A 24 -4.50 19.17 7.97
N TYR A 25 -3.33 18.62 7.70
CA TYR A 25 -3.17 17.30 7.08
C TYR A 25 -1.96 16.55 7.66
N ALA A 26 -2.15 15.27 7.97
CA ALA A 26 -1.11 14.33 8.35
C ALA A 26 -1.24 13.00 7.58
N THR A 27 -0.19 12.20 7.53
CA THR A 27 -0.19 10.88 6.88
C THR A 27 0.49 9.82 7.74
N SER A 28 -0.09 8.64 7.78
CA SER A 28 0.56 7.41 8.26
C SER A 28 1.44 6.81 7.15
N TRP A 29 2.35 5.93 7.53
CA TRP A 29 3.22 5.14 6.63
C TRP A 29 3.72 5.91 5.39
N PRO A 30 4.53 6.97 5.55
CA PRO A 30 4.87 7.90 4.46
C PRO A 30 5.41 7.22 3.20
N SER A 31 6.26 6.20 3.33
CA SER A 31 6.77 5.46 2.16
C SER A 31 5.64 4.77 1.39
N TRP A 32 4.74 4.09 2.09
CA TRP A 32 3.64 3.33 1.50
C TRP A 32 2.53 4.24 0.95
N VAL A 33 2.16 5.29 1.66
CA VAL A 33 1.08 6.20 1.23
C VAL A 33 1.58 7.17 0.16
N LEU A 34 2.66 7.90 0.42
CA LEU A 34 3.07 9.04 -0.40
C LEU A 34 3.90 8.64 -1.63
N LEU A 35 4.55 7.47 -1.64
CA LEU A 35 5.27 7.01 -2.82
C LEU A 35 4.64 5.77 -3.44
N GLU A 36 4.46 4.67 -2.71
CA GLU A 36 4.00 3.42 -3.32
C GLU A 36 2.57 3.54 -3.86
N ASN A 37 1.61 3.96 -3.02
CA ASN A 37 0.24 4.17 -3.44
C ASN A 37 0.12 5.34 -4.41
N SER A 38 0.81 6.46 -4.18
CA SER A 38 0.83 7.56 -5.14
C SER A 38 1.35 7.12 -6.52
N SER A 39 2.38 6.29 -6.60
CA SER A 39 2.88 5.78 -7.88
C SER A 39 1.85 4.89 -8.57
N ALA A 40 1.31 3.90 -7.86
CA ALA A 40 0.30 2.99 -8.40
C ALA A 40 -1.00 3.72 -8.82
N TRP A 41 -1.44 4.70 -8.02
CA TRP A 41 -2.64 5.50 -8.26
C TRP A 41 -2.50 6.41 -9.49
N HIS A 42 -1.28 6.69 -9.93
CA HIS A 42 -0.97 7.43 -11.16
C HIS A 42 -0.44 6.52 -12.28
N ASN A 43 -0.50 5.20 -12.10
CA ASN A 43 0.04 4.21 -13.05
C ASN A 43 1.51 4.45 -13.42
N LEU A 44 2.33 4.76 -12.41
CA LEU A 44 3.76 4.98 -12.54
C LEU A 44 4.52 3.81 -11.94
N GLU A 45 5.56 3.36 -12.66
CA GLU A 45 6.42 2.27 -12.20
C GLU A 45 7.23 2.74 -10.97
N PHE A 46 7.16 1.97 -9.88
CA PHE A 46 7.95 2.21 -8.67
C PHE A 46 9.34 1.57 -8.79
N ALA A 47 9.40 0.40 -9.44
CA ALA A 47 10.63 -0.32 -9.76
C ALA A 47 10.48 -1.06 -11.09
N THR A 48 11.57 -1.20 -11.86
CA THR A 48 11.54 -1.86 -13.17
C THR A 48 11.02 -3.31 -13.09
N LYS A 49 10.69 -3.90 -14.25
CA LYS A 49 10.20 -5.28 -14.37
C LYS A 49 8.79 -5.43 -13.79
N GLY A 50 7.94 -4.41 -13.94
CA GLY A 50 6.60 -4.40 -13.38
C GLY A 50 6.67 -4.49 -11.87
N ASN A 51 7.32 -3.51 -11.26
CA ASN A 51 7.56 -3.38 -9.81
C ASN A 51 8.26 -4.59 -9.17
N GLY A 52 9.27 -5.13 -9.86
CA GLY A 52 10.08 -6.26 -9.40
C GLY A 52 9.41 -7.63 -9.49
N LEU A 53 8.17 -7.72 -9.98
CA LEU A 53 7.52 -9.02 -10.21
C LEU A 53 8.20 -9.84 -11.32
N GLY A 54 8.89 -9.16 -12.25
CA GLY A 54 9.53 -9.79 -13.41
C GLY A 54 11.00 -10.21 -13.22
N GLY A 55 11.64 -9.92 -12.09
CA GLY A 55 13.04 -10.34 -11.87
C GLY A 55 13.75 -9.65 -10.70
N LEU A 56 14.78 -10.30 -10.16
CA LEU A 56 15.63 -9.77 -9.08
C LEU A 56 16.59 -8.67 -9.55
N ASP A 57 16.81 -8.56 -10.87
CA ASP A 57 17.62 -7.52 -11.51
C ASP A 57 16.89 -6.15 -11.59
N THR A 58 15.67 -6.06 -11.05
CA THR A 58 14.85 -4.85 -10.92
C THR A 58 15.61 -3.67 -10.32
N LYS A 59 15.20 -2.45 -10.66
CA LYS A 59 15.77 -1.19 -10.18
C LYS A 59 14.66 -0.25 -9.73
N LEU A 60 14.82 0.43 -8.61
CA LEU A 60 13.96 1.51 -8.16
C LEU A 60 14.00 2.66 -9.17
N VAL A 61 12.82 3.12 -9.59
CA VAL A 61 12.62 4.22 -10.55
C VAL A 61 11.47 5.15 -10.13
N PHE A 62 11.06 5.09 -8.85
CA PHE A 62 9.97 5.90 -8.30
C PHE A 62 10.28 7.41 -8.30
N ASN A 63 11.53 7.82 -8.49
CA ASN A 63 11.98 9.21 -8.57
C ASN A 63 11.57 9.87 -9.90
N THR A 64 10.29 9.77 -10.25
CA THR A 64 9.69 10.40 -11.44
C THR A 64 9.42 11.88 -11.19
N HIS A 65 9.22 12.66 -12.25
CA HIS A 65 8.81 14.07 -12.12
C HIS A 65 7.52 14.25 -11.30
N VAL A 66 6.57 13.31 -11.40
CA VAL A 66 5.33 13.36 -10.62
C VAL A 66 5.61 13.15 -9.14
N MET A 67 6.47 12.20 -8.77
CA MET A 67 6.82 11.97 -7.35
C MET A 67 7.70 13.09 -6.79
N MET A 68 8.63 13.64 -7.57
CA MET A 68 9.40 14.82 -7.18
C MET A 68 8.50 16.03 -6.95
N ARG A 69 7.51 16.24 -7.81
CA ARG A 69 6.46 17.25 -7.64
C ARG A 69 5.67 17.00 -6.37
N HIS A 70 5.20 15.76 -6.17
CA HIS A 70 4.37 15.40 -5.02
C HIS A 70 5.05 15.66 -3.68
N ILE A 71 6.28 15.15 -3.52
CA ILE A 71 7.08 15.36 -2.32
C ILE A 71 7.50 16.83 -2.18
N GLY A 72 7.77 17.52 -3.29
CA GLY A 72 8.05 18.96 -3.28
C GLY A 72 6.86 19.82 -2.81
N THR A 73 5.65 19.48 -3.24
CA THR A 73 4.40 20.10 -2.77
C THR A 73 4.23 19.88 -1.27
N LEU A 74 4.38 18.64 -0.79
CA LEU A 74 4.29 18.34 0.65
C LEU A 74 5.38 19.03 1.47
N SER A 75 6.59 19.20 0.93
CA SER A 75 7.64 19.98 1.58
C SER A 75 7.26 21.45 1.73
N SER A 76 6.65 22.03 0.69
CA SER A 76 6.14 23.41 0.75
C SER A 76 4.98 23.53 1.73
N TRP A 77 4.12 22.52 1.83
CA TRP A 77 3.06 22.46 2.83
C TRP A 77 3.61 22.30 4.24
N ALA A 78 4.66 21.51 4.46
CA ALA A 78 5.33 21.41 5.75
C ALA A 78 5.86 22.77 6.20
N LYS A 79 6.52 23.49 5.28
CA LYS A 79 7.03 24.84 5.54
C LYS A 79 5.91 25.85 5.83
N ALA A 80 4.75 25.69 5.19
CA ALA A 80 3.59 26.57 5.37
C ALA A 80 2.66 26.17 6.54
N GLY A 81 2.95 25.07 7.24
CA GLY A 81 2.09 24.55 8.33
C GLY A 81 0.86 23.78 7.85
N TYR A 82 0.76 23.47 6.56
CA TYR A 82 -0.36 22.75 5.95
C TYR A 82 -0.23 21.23 6.09
N PHE A 83 1.00 20.73 6.16
CA PHE A 83 1.32 19.31 6.36
C PHE A 83 2.12 19.13 7.65
N THR A 84 1.66 18.25 8.53
CA THR A 84 2.34 17.90 9.78
C THR A 84 2.91 16.49 9.67
N TYR A 85 4.23 16.37 9.66
CA TYR A 85 4.90 15.08 9.75
C TYR A 85 4.92 14.61 11.22
N THR A 86 4.37 13.42 11.48
CA THR A 86 4.18 12.89 12.84
C THR A 86 5.03 11.67 13.17
N GLY A 87 5.80 11.13 12.22
CA GLY A 87 6.58 9.90 12.41
C GLY A 87 6.38 8.87 11.29
N ARG A 88 6.83 7.64 11.55
CA ARG A 88 6.80 6.50 10.63
C ARG A 88 5.87 5.42 11.16
N GLY A 89 4.90 4.97 10.37
CA GLY A 89 3.90 4.01 10.84
C GLY A 89 2.59 4.73 11.15
N ASP A 90 2.00 4.45 12.31
CA ASP A 90 0.62 4.84 12.66
C ASP A 90 0.54 6.11 13.55
N GLU A 91 1.63 6.87 13.73
CA GLU A 91 1.67 8.02 14.65
C GLU A 91 0.67 9.12 14.29
N ALA A 92 0.40 9.30 12.99
CA ALA A 92 -0.59 10.27 12.50
C ALA A 92 -2.01 9.91 12.97
N GLU A 93 -2.30 8.62 13.15
CA GLU A 93 -3.62 8.13 13.57
C GLU A 93 -3.93 8.58 15.00
N ALA A 94 -2.93 8.61 15.88
CA ALA A 94 -3.10 9.05 17.25
C ALA A 94 -3.49 10.54 17.34
N MET A 95 -2.89 11.39 16.49
CA MET A 95 -3.23 12.82 16.41
C MET A 95 -4.66 13.02 15.87
N PHE A 96 -5.00 12.32 14.78
CA PHE A 96 -6.37 12.37 14.25
C PHE A 96 -7.40 11.88 15.26
N LYS A 97 -7.11 10.78 15.97
CA LYS A 97 -7.98 10.21 17.02
C LYS A 97 -8.29 11.19 18.16
N ARG A 98 -7.39 12.12 18.46
CA ARG A 98 -7.60 13.17 19.46
C ARG A 98 -8.37 14.39 18.92
N GLY A 99 -8.73 14.39 17.63
CA GLY A 99 -9.39 15.52 16.97
C GLY A 99 -8.46 16.68 16.67
N GLU A 100 -7.14 16.46 16.69
CA GLU A 100 -6.13 17.52 16.52
C GLU A 100 -5.79 17.77 15.05
N CYS A 101 -6.04 16.81 14.15
CA CYS A 101 -5.78 16.95 12.72
C CYS A 101 -7.04 16.80 11.88
N GLY A 102 -7.26 17.73 10.95
CA GLY A 102 -8.48 17.76 10.12
C GLY A 102 -8.52 16.73 8.99
N LEU A 103 -7.37 16.35 8.45
CA LEU A 103 -7.25 15.33 7.41
C LEU A 103 -6.17 14.31 7.74
N LEU A 104 -6.46 13.04 7.48
CA LEU A 104 -5.54 11.93 7.64
C LEU A 104 -5.61 10.99 6.42
N THR A 105 -4.45 10.62 5.90
CA THR A 105 -4.31 9.44 5.03
C THR A 105 -3.69 8.29 5.82
N ALA A 106 -4.43 7.19 5.94
CA ALA A 106 -4.08 6.04 6.78
C ALA A 106 -4.61 4.72 6.20
N SER A 107 -4.40 3.62 6.93
CA SER A 107 -4.96 2.32 6.58
C SER A 107 -6.49 2.37 6.54
N SER A 108 -7.12 1.58 5.65
CA SER A 108 -8.59 1.40 5.68
C SER A 108 -9.08 0.75 6.98
N ALA A 109 -8.22 -0.03 7.64
CA ALA A 109 -8.54 -0.62 8.95
C ALA A 109 -8.73 0.45 10.03
N THR A 110 -8.03 1.58 9.95
CA THR A 110 -8.15 2.71 10.88
C THR A 110 -9.57 3.24 10.94
N TYR A 111 -10.34 3.19 9.83
CA TYR A 111 -11.76 3.56 9.85
C TYR A 111 -12.56 2.71 10.84
N ALA A 112 -12.37 1.40 10.83
CA ALA A 112 -13.08 0.49 11.73
C ALA A 112 -12.71 0.74 13.20
N GLU A 113 -11.44 1.08 13.46
CA GLU A 113 -10.94 1.37 14.79
C GLU A 113 -11.49 2.68 15.35
N LEU A 114 -11.45 3.75 14.54
CA LEU A 114 -11.98 5.06 14.92
C LEU A 114 -13.51 5.02 15.11
N GLN A 115 -14.24 4.30 14.24
CA GLN A 115 -15.68 4.10 14.43
C GLN A 115 -16.01 3.35 15.73
N ARG A 116 -15.17 2.39 16.14
CA ARG A 116 -15.36 1.67 17.41
C ARG A 116 -15.09 2.56 18.63
N ASP A 117 -14.15 3.49 18.53
CA ASP A 117 -13.89 4.46 19.61
C ASP A 117 -15.04 5.46 19.77
N GLY A 118 -15.70 5.85 18.67
CA GLY A 118 -16.97 6.61 18.69
C GLY A 118 -16.85 8.05 19.18
N LYS A 119 -15.63 8.59 19.27
CA LYS A 119 -15.35 9.95 19.81
C LYS A 119 -15.28 11.04 18.75
N LEU A 120 -15.17 10.66 17.48
CA LEU A 120 -15.04 11.60 16.37
C LEU A 120 -16.21 11.43 15.42
N ASP A 121 -16.75 12.56 14.96
CA ASP A 121 -17.54 12.62 13.75
C ASP A 121 -16.59 12.86 12.57
N PHE A 122 -16.50 11.89 11.68
CA PHE A 122 -15.54 11.93 10.57
C PHE A 122 -16.06 11.18 9.34
N GLY A 123 -15.64 11.66 8.18
CA GLY A 123 -15.91 11.04 6.89
C GLY A 123 -14.71 10.24 6.36
N VAL A 124 -14.98 9.38 5.39
CA VAL A 124 -13.95 8.72 4.58
C VAL A 124 -14.11 9.18 3.13
N ALA A 125 -13.00 9.37 2.43
CA ALA A 125 -12.97 9.79 1.04
C ALA A 125 -11.92 8.98 0.26
N GLY A 126 -12.04 8.98 -1.06
CA GLY A 126 -11.02 8.38 -1.91
C GLY A 126 -9.69 9.13 -1.80
N PHE A 127 -8.59 8.41 -2.00
CA PHE A 127 -7.24 8.98 -1.95
C PHE A 127 -7.05 10.06 -3.03
N PRO A 128 -6.56 11.27 -2.68
CA PRO A 128 -6.37 12.33 -3.65
C PRO A 128 -5.37 11.95 -4.76
N TYR A 129 -5.60 12.49 -5.96
CA TYR A 129 -4.70 12.31 -7.10
C TYR A 129 -4.41 13.64 -7.81
N TYR A 130 -3.45 13.61 -8.72
CA TYR A 130 -3.18 14.66 -9.67
C TYR A 130 -3.94 14.32 -10.96
N ASP A 131 -4.99 15.09 -11.23
CA ASP A 131 -5.88 14.92 -12.38
C ASP A 131 -5.24 15.34 -13.71
N ASP A 132 -4.15 16.09 -13.65
CA ASP A 132 -3.30 16.42 -14.79
C ASP A 132 -2.36 15.27 -15.22
N VAL A 133 -2.28 14.17 -14.45
CA VAL A 133 -1.52 12.98 -14.84
C VAL A 133 -2.40 12.06 -15.66
N LYS A 134 -2.06 11.91 -16.94
CA LYS A 134 -2.82 11.09 -17.88
C LYS A 134 -3.04 9.67 -17.35
N GLY A 135 -4.30 9.26 -17.27
CA GLY A 135 -4.69 7.91 -16.84
C GLY A 135 -4.96 7.78 -15.34
N ALA A 136 -4.66 8.79 -14.53
CA ALA A 136 -5.04 8.82 -13.12
C ALA A 136 -6.55 9.11 -12.93
N PRO A 137 -7.17 8.63 -11.84
CA PRO A 137 -6.61 7.67 -10.90
C PRO A 137 -6.66 6.25 -11.48
N GLN A 138 -5.72 5.40 -11.06
CA GLN A 138 -5.62 3.99 -11.42
C GLN A 138 -6.23 3.10 -10.32
N ASN A 139 -5.45 2.24 -9.67
CA ASN A 139 -5.87 1.46 -8.51
C ASN A 139 -4.83 1.66 -7.40
N THR A 140 -5.26 1.65 -6.14
CA THR A 140 -4.33 1.64 -5.01
C THR A 140 -3.71 0.26 -4.82
N LEU A 141 -2.70 0.18 -3.95
CA LEU A 141 -2.06 -1.07 -3.55
C LEU A 141 -2.66 -1.58 -2.24
N ILE A 142 -2.67 -2.91 -2.08
CA ILE A 142 -2.93 -3.51 -0.79
C ILE A 142 -1.76 -3.27 0.17
N GLY A 143 -2.07 -3.17 1.46
CA GLY A 143 -1.10 -3.25 2.55
C GLY A 143 -1.35 -4.52 3.39
N GLY A 144 -0.88 -4.52 4.63
CA GLY A 144 -1.12 -5.60 5.58
C GLY A 144 -0.22 -6.82 5.36
N ALA A 145 -0.69 -7.99 5.79
CA ALA A 145 0.08 -9.22 5.84
C ALA A 145 -0.49 -10.31 4.92
N ALA A 146 0.34 -11.32 4.66
CA ALA A 146 -0.06 -12.56 3.99
C ALA A 146 0.33 -13.76 4.84
N LEU A 147 -0.44 -14.85 4.73
CA LEU A 147 -0.11 -16.13 5.37
C LEU A 147 0.77 -16.95 4.43
N TRP A 148 1.95 -17.33 4.91
CA TRP A 148 2.89 -18.19 4.18
C TRP A 148 2.93 -19.59 4.79
N VAL A 149 3.16 -20.59 3.95
CA VAL A 149 3.37 -21.97 4.38
C VAL A 149 4.86 -22.27 4.34
N MET A 150 5.43 -22.65 5.47
CA MET A 150 6.86 -22.98 5.56
C MET A 150 7.15 -24.32 4.89
N GLY A 151 8.40 -24.51 4.44
CA GLY A 151 8.88 -25.80 3.94
C GLY A 151 9.28 -26.74 5.07
N GLY A 152 9.48 -28.03 4.75
CA GLY A 152 9.99 -29.04 5.69
C GLY A 152 8.94 -29.81 6.50
N HIS A 153 7.65 -29.60 6.21
CA HIS A 153 6.54 -30.27 6.92
C HIS A 153 6.09 -31.58 6.27
N LYS A 154 5.35 -32.40 7.03
CA LYS A 154 4.76 -33.67 6.57
C LYS A 154 3.55 -33.43 5.67
N ALA A 155 3.22 -34.41 4.84
CA ALA A 155 2.07 -34.32 3.91
C ALA A 155 0.74 -34.04 4.63
N ASP A 156 0.50 -34.63 5.80
CA ASP A 156 -0.71 -34.37 6.60
C ASP A 156 -0.78 -32.94 7.14
N GLU A 157 0.36 -32.35 7.50
CA GLU A 157 0.44 -30.95 7.96
C GLU A 157 0.11 -29.99 6.81
N TYR A 158 0.63 -30.25 5.61
CA TYR A 158 0.23 -29.47 4.43
C TYR A 158 -1.26 -29.65 4.09
N ARG A 159 -1.82 -30.85 4.23
CA ARG A 159 -3.27 -31.08 4.06
C ARG A 159 -4.08 -30.27 5.08
N ALA A 160 -3.67 -30.24 6.34
CA ALA A 160 -4.32 -29.45 7.38
C ALA A 160 -4.25 -27.95 7.08
N THR A 161 -3.08 -27.44 6.69
CA THR A 161 -2.90 -26.03 6.28
C THR A 161 -3.77 -25.66 5.08
N ALA A 162 -3.88 -26.53 4.08
CA ALA A 162 -4.76 -26.31 2.93
C ALA A 162 -6.24 -26.24 3.32
N LYS A 163 -6.69 -27.11 4.25
CA LYS A 163 -8.05 -27.06 4.81
C LYS A 163 -8.28 -25.76 5.58
N PHE A 164 -7.30 -25.29 6.36
CA PHE A 164 -7.38 -24.03 7.08
C PHE A 164 -7.49 -22.82 6.13
N PHE A 165 -6.68 -22.75 5.07
CA PHE A 165 -6.81 -21.69 4.06
C PHE A 165 -8.14 -21.76 3.31
N SER A 166 -8.66 -22.97 3.05
CA SER A 166 -9.98 -23.14 2.44
C SER A 166 -11.10 -22.62 3.36
N PHE A 167 -11.00 -22.88 4.66
CA PHE A 167 -11.91 -22.31 5.66
C PHE A 167 -11.83 -20.78 5.67
N LEU A 168 -10.63 -20.21 5.73
CA LEU A 168 -10.43 -18.76 5.73
C LEU A 168 -11.02 -18.10 4.49
N LYS A 169 -10.97 -18.75 3.31
CA LYS A 169 -11.50 -18.22 2.05
C LYS A 169 -13.02 -18.29 1.91
N ARG A 170 -13.73 -18.97 2.81
CA ARG A 170 -15.21 -19.05 2.75
C ARG A 170 -15.82 -17.64 2.79
N PRO A 171 -16.87 -17.37 1.99
CA PRO A 171 -17.48 -16.03 1.93
C PRO A 171 -17.90 -15.51 3.30
N GLU A 172 -18.53 -16.35 4.14
CA GLU A 172 -19.00 -15.94 5.48
C GLU A 172 -17.85 -15.58 6.42
N VAL A 173 -16.73 -16.32 6.34
CA VAL A 173 -15.55 -16.11 7.19
C VAL A 173 -14.84 -14.81 6.78
N GLN A 174 -14.65 -14.60 5.47
CA GLN A 174 -14.05 -13.36 4.96
C GLN A 174 -14.95 -12.14 5.20
N ALA A 175 -16.26 -12.27 5.01
CA ALA A 175 -17.21 -11.18 5.30
C ALA A 175 -17.16 -10.80 6.78
N ALA A 176 -17.20 -11.78 7.69
CA ALA A 176 -17.08 -11.54 9.12
C ALA A 176 -15.73 -10.90 9.50
N TRP A 177 -14.63 -11.34 8.90
CA TRP A 177 -13.31 -10.73 9.09
C TRP A 177 -13.30 -9.26 8.65
N HIS A 178 -13.74 -8.99 7.43
CA HIS A 178 -13.82 -7.64 6.86
C HIS A 178 -14.65 -6.72 7.75
N GLN A 179 -15.87 -7.13 8.10
CA GLN A 179 -16.81 -6.30 8.87
C GLN A 179 -16.30 -5.99 10.29
N LYS A 180 -15.56 -6.92 10.92
CA LYS A 180 -15.01 -6.72 12.27
C LYS A 180 -13.74 -5.88 12.29
N THR A 181 -12.90 -6.02 11.28
CA THR A 181 -11.53 -5.47 11.31
C THR A 181 -11.35 -4.23 10.46
N GLY A 182 -12.18 -4.02 9.44
CA GLY A 182 -11.97 -2.97 8.44
C GLY A 182 -10.99 -3.33 7.33
N TYR A 183 -10.28 -4.47 7.42
CA TYR A 183 -9.50 -4.96 6.27
C TYR A 183 -10.40 -5.28 5.11
N VAL A 184 -9.96 -4.99 3.88
CA VAL A 184 -10.69 -5.34 2.67
C VAL A 184 -10.91 -6.86 2.54
N PRO A 185 -12.07 -7.32 2.03
CA PRO A 185 -12.31 -8.73 1.80
C PRO A 185 -11.40 -9.26 0.68
N THR A 186 -10.85 -10.46 0.87
CA THR A 186 -9.92 -11.05 -0.11
C THR A 186 -10.60 -11.76 -1.28
N THR A 187 -11.93 -11.83 -1.29
CA THR A 187 -12.72 -12.47 -2.36
C THR A 187 -13.93 -11.64 -2.75
N THR A 188 -14.27 -11.65 -4.05
CA THR A 188 -15.48 -10.99 -4.57
C THR A 188 -16.75 -11.54 -3.91
N ALA A 189 -16.81 -12.84 -3.64
CA ALA A 189 -17.96 -13.45 -2.97
C ALA A 189 -18.21 -12.89 -1.56
N ALA A 190 -17.14 -12.57 -0.81
CA ALA A 190 -17.27 -11.94 0.50
C ALA A 190 -17.68 -10.46 0.44
N TYR A 191 -17.21 -9.73 -0.58
CA TYR A 191 -17.67 -8.38 -0.89
C TYR A 191 -19.18 -8.38 -1.20
N GLU A 192 -19.63 -9.22 -2.13
CA GLU A 192 -21.04 -9.34 -2.51
C GLU A 192 -21.92 -9.77 -1.34
N LEU A 193 -21.43 -10.71 -0.51
CA LEU A 193 -22.14 -11.11 0.70
C LEU A 193 -22.29 -9.95 1.69
N THR A 194 -21.20 -9.20 1.95
CA THR A 194 -21.21 -8.03 2.84
C THR A 194 -22.16 -6.95 2.34
N LYS A 195 -22.18 -6.72 1.01
CA LYS A 195 -23.11 -5.79 0.37
C LYS A 195 -24.57 -6.21 0.53
N LYS A 196 -24.89 -7.48 0.25
CA LYS A 196 -26.24 -8.05 0.44
C LYS A 196 -26.72 -8.01 1.89
N GLN A 197 -25.81 -8.09 2.85
CA GLN A 197 -26.10 -7.94 4.28
C GLN A 197 -26.37 -6.48 4.69
N GLY A 198 -26.27 -5.51 3.76
CA GLY A 198 -26.56 -4.10 4.03
C GLY A 198 -25.44 -3.35 4.76
N PHE A 199 -24.27 -3.95 4.94
CA PHE A 199 -23.19 -3.37 5.75
C PHE A 199 -22.69 -2.04 5.19
N TYR A 200 -22.49 -1.93 3.87
CA TYR A 200 -22.03 -0.69 3.24
C TYR A 200 -23.09 0.42 3.25
N ALA A 201 -24.38 0.07 3.23
CA ALA A 201 -25.44 1.07 3.39
C ALA A 201 -25.42 1.70 4.79
N GLN A 202 -25.11 0.90 5.81
CA GLN A 202 -24.99 1.37 7.20
C GLN A 202 -23.63 2.02 7.50
N ARG A 203 -22.57 1.59 6.79
CA ARG A 203 -21.18 2.03 7.02
C ARG A 203 -20.48 2.29 5.67
N PRO A 204 -20.85 3.36 4.95
CA PRO A 204 -20.41 3.60 3.58
C PRO A 204 -18.88 3.76 3.43
N GLY A 205 -18.18 4.19 4.48
CA GLY A 205 -16.72 4.35 4.43
C GLY A 205 -15.94 3.06 4.15
N HIS A 206 -16.49 1.88 4.51
CA HIS A 206 -15.82 0.59 4.26
C HIS A 206 -15.76 0.23 2.77
N GLU A 207 -16.71 0.71 1.97
CA GLU A 207 -16.76 0.39 0.53
C GLU A 207 -15.77 1.24 -0.28
N ILE A 208 -15.36 2.40 0.23
CA ILE A 208 -14.46 3.33 -0.47
C ILE A 208 -13.12 2.68 -0.78
N ALA A 209 -12.49 2.02 0.21
CA ALA A 209 -11.21 1.36 0.03
C ALA A 209 -11.29 0.21 -1.01
N ILE A 210 -12.40 -0.52 -1.04
CA ILE A 210 -12.65 -1.57 -2.03
C ILE A 210 -12.82 -0.95 -3.42
N GLY A 211 -13.58 0.15 -3.51
CA GLY A 211 -13.75 0.90 -4.74
C GLY A 211 -12.42 1.40 -5.32
N GLN A 212 -11.47 1.83 -4.47
CA GLN A 212 -10.14 2.25 -4.93
C GLN A 212 -9.28 1.09 -5.45
N LEU A 213 -9.37 -0.10 -4.86
CA LEU A 213 -8.66 -1.29 -5.34
C LEU A 213 -9.23 -1.79 -6.68
N LEU A 214 -10.54 -1.65 -6.88
CA LEU A 214 -11.26 -2.17 -8.05
C LEU A 214 -11.53 -1.10 -9.12
N LEU A 215 -11.06 0.14 -8.93
CA LEU A 215 -11.42 1.26 -9.79
C LEU A 215 -11.09 1.00 -11.27
N LYS A 216 -9.92 0.41 -11.53
CA LYS A 216 -9.46 -0.02 -12.85
C LYS A 216 -8.75 -1.36 -12.74
N ASN A 217 -8.71 -2.11 -13.84
CA ASN A 217 -7.91 -3.33 -13.92
C ASN A 217 -6.44 -3.01 -13.65
N PRO A 218 -5.76 -3.73 -12.74
CA PRO A 218 -4.36 -3.49 -12.47
C PRO A 218 -3.45 -3.69 -13.68
N THR A 219 -2.43 -2.85 -13.80
CA THR A 219 -1.40 -2.91 -14.85
C THR A 219 -0.14 -3.61 -14.32
N ALA A 220 0.93 -3.65 -15.11
CA ALA A 220 2.24 -4.07 -14.62
C ALA A 220 2.76 -3.19 -13.47
N ASP A 221 2.35 -1.92 -13.44
CA ASP A 221 2.87 -0.88 -12.55
C ASP A 221 1.98 -0.65 -11.31
N SER A 222 0.78 -1.26 -11.28
CA SER A 222 -0.19 -1.05 -10.20
C SER A 222 -0.72 -2.34 -9.57
N LYS A 223 -0.27 -3.53 -10.01
CA LYS A 223 -0.71 -4.83 -9.43
C LYS A 223 -0.04 -5.22 -8.11
N GLY A 224 0.97 -4.46 -7.67
CA GLY A 224 1.76 -4.76 -6.47
C GLY A 224 3.22 -4.39 -6.65
N ILE A 225 3.98 -4.46 -5.55
CA ILE A 225 5.44 -4.27 -5.53
C ILE A 225 6.07 -5.50 -4.88
N ARG A 226 7.09 -6.06 -5.53
CA ARG A 226 7.83 -7.24 -5.02
C ARG A 226 9.32 -6.97 -5.10
N LEU A 227 9.89 -6.56 -3.98
CA LEU A 227 11.29 -6.19 -3.87
C LEU A 227 11.96 -6.98 -2.74
N GLY A 228 13.20 -7.38 -2.98
CA GLY A 228 14.05 -7.96 -1.95
C GLY A 228 14.42 -6.92 -0.90
N PHE A 229 14.43 -7.31 0.39
CA PHE A 229 14.71 -6.40 1.51
C PHE A 229 13.86 -5.11 1.48
N PHE A 230 12.59 -5.22 1.06
CA PHE A 230 11.72 -4.06 0.92
C PHE A 230 11.48 -3.26 2.23
N PRO A 231 11.38 -3.89 3.43
CA PRO A 231 11.30 -3.13 4.68
C PRO A 231 12.50 -2.18 4.89
N GLN A 232 13.71 -2.60 4.53
CA GLN A 232 14.91 -1.77 4.61
C GLN A 232 14.86 -0.62 3.59
N ILE A 233 14.34 -0.87 2.38
CA ILE A 233 14.13 0.17 1.37
C ILE A 233 13.09 1.20 1.86
N ARG A 234 12.00 0.77 2.49
CA ARG A 234 10.99 1.67 3.08
C ARG A 234 11.59 2.56 4.17
N ALA A 235 12.34 1.95 5.11
CA ALA A 235 13.01 2.71 6.17
C ALA A 235 13.96 3.77 5.59
N LEU A 236 14.68 3.42 4.51
CA LEU A 236 15.57 4.33 3.80
C LEU A 236 14.82 5.46 3.09
N ILE A 237 13.70 5.16 2.44
CA ILE A 237 12.83 6.18 1.85
C ILE A 237 12.37 7.16 2.94
N GLU A 238 11.95 6.66 4.10
CA GLU A 238 11.48 7.51 5.19
C GLU A 238 12.59 8.41 5.75
N GLU A 239 13.83 7.92 5.87
CA GLU A 239 15.00 8.74 6.22
C GLU A 239 15.17 9.91 5.22
N GLU A 240 15.06 9.64 3.93
CA GLU A 240 15.24 10.67 2.89
C GLU A 240 14.08 11.67 2.87
N LEU A 241 12.85 11.21 3.11
CA LEU A 241 11.68 12.08 3.25
C LEU A 241 11.78 12.98 4.48
N GLU A 242 12.25 12.46 5.62
CA GLU A 242 12.50 13.26 6.84
C GLU A 242 13.45 14.44 6.58
N LEU A 243 14.48 14.24 5.74
CA LEU A 243 15.38 15.32 5.32
C LEU A 243 14.68 16.36 4.45
N VAL A 244 13.69 15.98 3.64
CA VAL A 244 12.86 16.91 2.88
C VAL A 244 11.96 17.73 3.79
N TRP A 245 11.32 17.10 4.78
CA TRP A 245 10.45 17.80 5.74
C TRP A 245 11.25 18.80 6.57
N ALA A 246 12.46 18.41 6.99
CA ALA A 246 13.41 19.25 7.70
C ALA A 246 14.11 20.30 6.82
N GLN A 247 13.74 20.43 5.53
CA GLN A 247 14.31 21.39 4.58
C GLN A 247 15.82 21.22 4.36
N LYS A 248 16.36 20.01 4.59
CA LYS A 248 17.78 19.67 4.42
C LYS A 248 18.11 19.11 3.04
N LYS A 249 17.11 18.60 2.32
CA LYS A 249 17.22 18.12 0.94
C LYS A 249 16.04 18.60 0.11
N THR A 250 16.28 18.80 -1.19
CA THR A 250 15.18 18.95 -2.14
C THR A 250 14.47 17.61 -2.34
N SER A 251 13.22 17.63 -2.82
CA SER A 251 12.50 16.40 -3.16
C SER A 251 13.23 15.59 -4.22
N LYS A 252 13.89 16.24 -5.18
CA LYS A 252 14.73 15.59 -6.19
C LYS A 252 15.90 14.85 -5.54
N ASP A 253 16.71 15.55 -4.76
CA ASP A 253 17.94 14.97 -4.18
C ASP A 253 17.63 13.82 -3.22
N ALA A 254 16.55 13.95 -2.43
CA ALA A 254 16.10 12.90 -1.53
C ALA A 254 15.62 11.65 -2.28
N LEU A 255 14.77 11.80 -3.29
CA LEU A 255 14.26 10.66 -4.05
C LEU A 255 15.34 9.99 -4.92
N ASP A 256 16.25 10.77 -5.50
CA ASP A 256 17.41 10.23 -6.23
C ASP A 256 18.34 9.45 -5.30
N SER A 257 18.63 10.01 -4.11
CA SER A 257 19.43 9.33 -3.09
C SER A 257 18.76 8.05 -2.58
N ALA A 258 17.44 8.09 -2.36
CA ALA A 258 16.66 6.95 -1.94
C ALA A 258 16.69 5.82 -2.98
N ALA A 259 16.50 6.17 -4.26
CA ALA A 259 16.56 5.21 -5.36
C ALA A 259 17.97 4.62 -5.51
N ALA A 260 19.02 5.43 -5.44
CA ALA A 260 20.40 4.97 -5.56
C ALA A 260 20.77 3.99 -4.43
N ARG A 261 20.59 4.40 -3.16
CA ARG A 261 20.92 3.54 -2.01
C ARG A 261 20.02 2.30 -1.95
N GLY A 262 18.74 2.43 -2.28
CA GLY A 262 17.82 1.29 -2.34
C GLY A 262 18.18 0.30 -3.45
N ASN A 263 18.72 0.76 -4.58
CA ASN A 263 19.23 -0.12 -5.63
C ASN A 263 20.45 -0.94 -5.17
N GLU A 264 21.31 -0.40 -4.30
CA GLU A 264 22.37 -1.20 -3.67
C GLU A 264 21.81 -2.31 -2.78
N ILE A 265 20.71 -2.05 -2.05
CA ILE A 265 20.01 -3.05 -1.25
C ILE A 265 19.45 -4.16 -2.14
N LEU A 266 18.85 -3.81 -3.29
CA LEU A 266 18.36 -4.78 -4.26
C LEU A 266 19.49 -5.67 -4.81
N ARG A 267 20.66 -5.09 -5.11
CA ARG A 267 21.83 -5.86 -5.56
C ARG A 267 22.36 -6.81 -4.49
N ARG A 268 22.36 -6.39 -3.21
CA ARG A 268 22.72 -7.29 -2.10
C ARG A 268 21.73 -8.45 -1.97
N PHE A 269 20.44 -8.18 -2.11
CA PHE A 269 19.43 -9.24 -2.10
C PHE A 269 19.60 -10.21 -3.27
N GLU A 270 19.79 -9.70 -4.48
CA GLU A 270 20.02 -10.51 -5.68
C GLU A 270 21.24 -11.42 -5.53
N ALA A 271 22.35 -10.90 -4.99
CA ALA A 271 23.55 -11.69 -4.72
C ALA A 271 23.30 -12.77 -3.64
N ALA A 272 22.53 -12.44 -2.59
CA ALA A 272 22.22 -13.37 -1.50
C ALA A 272 21.22 -14.47 -1.89
N ALA A 273 20.32 -14.21 -2.85
CA ALA A 273 19.32 -15.16 -3.30
C ALA A 273 19.90 -16.34 -4.11
N GLY A 274 21.15 -16.22 -4.59
CA GLY A 274 21.78 -17.21 -5.47
C GLY A 274 21.15 -17.25 -6.88
N PRO A 275 21.61 -18.13 -7.79
CA PRO A 275 21.01 -18.27 -9.10
C PRO A 275 19.55 -18.71 -8.97
N VAL A 276 18.63 -17.83 -9.32
CA VAL A 276 17.20 -18.13 -9.37
C VAL A 276 16.98 -19.16 -10.48
N ALA A 277 16.73 -20.41 -10.11
CA ALA A 277 16.31 -21.42 -11.07
C ALA A 277 15.07 -20.89 -11.81
N PRO A 278 15.02 -20.94 -13.15
CA PRO A 278 13.85 -20.49 -13.89
C PRO A 278 12.63 -21.25 -13.38
N ALA A 279 11.53 -20.53 -13.15
CA ALA A 279 10.28 -21.10 -12.65
C ALA A 279 9.89 -22.30 -13.52
N GLU A 280 10.02 -23.52 -12.99
CA GLU A 280 9.61 -24.71 -13.71
C GLU A 280 8.08 -24.67 -13.85
N ARG A 281 7.61 -24.74 -15.10
CA ARG A 281 6.17 -24.83 -15.39
C ARG A 281 5.56 -26.02 -14.61
N PRO A 282 4.41 -25.84 -13.94
CA PRO A 282 3.72 -26.95 -13.30
C PRO A 282 3.42 -28.02 -14.36
N GLY A 283 3.91 -29.24 -14.14
CA GLY A 283 3.83 -30.35 -15.09
C GLY A 283 5.16 -30.84 -15.69
N ARG A 284 6.30 -30.25 -15.32
CA ARG A 284 7.64 -30.82 -15.65
C ARG A 284 8.16 -31.77 -14.57
N GLN A 285 7.84 -31.51 -13.31
CA GLN A 285 8.20 -32.39 -12.17
C GLN A 285 7.54 -33.78 -12.28
N GLU A 286 6.30 -33.84 -12.76
CA GLU A 286 5.53 -35.09 -12.93
C GLU A 286 6.13 -35.96 -14.04
N ARG A 287 6.43 -35.34 -15.20
CA ARG A 287 7.12 -36.02 -16.32
C ARG A 287 8.56 -36.46 -16.00
N ARG A 288 9.25 -35.76 -15.10
CA ARG A 288 10.61 -36.13 -14.66
C ARG A 288 10.57 -37.32 -13.70
N ARG A 289 9.52 -37.44 -12.86
CA ARG A 289 9.28 -38.60 -12.00
C ARG A 289 8.82 -39.82 -12.79
N GLU A 290 7.96 -39.66 -13.79
CA GLU A 290 7.53 -40.75 -14.68
C GLU A 290 8.68 -41.31 -15.53
N ARG A 291 9.56 -40.45 -16.07
CA ARG A 291 10.74 -40.91 -16.82
C ARG A 291 11.78 -41.60 -15.94
N ALA A 292 11.93 -41.20 -14.68
CA ALA A 292 12.81 -41.88 -13.73
C ALA A 292 12.25 -43.25 -13.28
N GLY A 293 10.93 -43.39 -13.21
CA GLY A 293 10.27 -44.67 -12.90
C GLY A 293 10.24 -45.66 -14.07
N ALA A 294 10.27 -45.17 -15.32
CA ALA A 294 10.28 -46.00 -16.53
C ALA A 294 11.68 -46.53 -16.91
N ALA A 295 12.76 -45.92 -16.41
CA ALA A 295 14.14 -46.37 -16.65
C ALA A 295 14.62 -47.42 -15.62
N GLY A 296 13.76 -47.81 -14.68
CA GLY A 296 14.07 -48.77 -13.60
C GLY A 296 13.20 -50.03 -13.61
N ARG A 297 12.63 -50.40 -14.75
CA ARG A 297 11.97 -51.70 -14.96
C ARG A 297 12.57 -52.40 -16.18
#